data_AF-A0A959X7T2-F1
#
_entry.id   AF-A0A959X7T2-F1
#
_cell.length_a   1.000
_cell.length_b   1.000
_cell.length_c   1.000
_cell.angle_alpha   90.00
_cell.angle_beta   90.00
_cell.angle_gamma   90.00
#
_symmetry.space_group_name_H-M   'P 1'
#
loop_
_entity.id
_entity.type
_entity.pdbx_description
1 polymer ?
#
loop_
_entity_poly.entity_id
_entity_poly.type
_entity_poly.pdbx_seq_one_letter_code
_entity_poly.pdbx_strand_id
1 'polypeptide(L)'
;MADPATYRPAPGSIPTDPGVYRFFDAFGNVIYVGKAKSLRQRLNSYFADPAGLHFRTQTMVRTAAKVEWTVVANELEALQLEYTWIQQFDPRFNVKYRDDKS
;
A
#
# COMPACT_ATOMS: atom_id res chain seq x y z
N MET A 1 11.80 -11.72 9.21
CA MET A 1 11.30 -10.82 8.14
C MET A 1 10.34 -11.61 7.29
N ALA A 2 9.19 -11.06 6.94
CA ALA A 2 8.29 -11.69 6.00
C ALA A 2 8.94 -11.72 4.60
N ASP A 3 8.69 -12.80 3.86
CA ASP A 3 9.03 -12.89 2.44
C ASP A 3 7.83 -12.37 1.62
N PRO A 4 7.97 -11.27 0.86
CA PRO A 4 6.91 -10.74 0.00
C PRO A 4 6.31 -11.74 -0.99
N ALA A 5 7.04 -12.80 -1.35
CA ALA A 5 6.53 -13.85 -2.21
C ALA A 5 5.36 -14.63 -1.56
N THR A 6 5.29 -14.69 -0.23
CA THR A 6 4.30 -15.49 0.51
C THR A 6 2.90 -14.87 0.53
N TYR A 7 2.79 -13.55 0.37
CA TYR A 7 1.51 -12.82 0.37
C TYR A 7 1.26 -12.04 -0.92
N ARG A 8 2.10 -12.27 -1.94
CA ARG A 8 1.92 -11.69 -3.27
C ARG A 8 0.56 -12.15 -3.83
N PRO A 9 -0.30 -11.22 -4.30
CA PRO A 9 -1.55 -11.60 -4.95
C PRO A 9 -1.31 -12.49 -6.17
N ALA A 10 -2.26 -13.38 -6.46
CA ALA A 10 -2.17 -14.26 -7.61
C ALA A 10 -1.99 -13.47 -8.93
N PRO A 11 -1.20 -13.96 -9.88
CA PRO A 11 -1.04 -13.31 -11.18
C PRO A 11 -2.39 -13.00 -11.83
N GLY A 12 -2.60 -11.76 -12.26
CA GLY A 12 -3.84 -11.31 -12.91
C GLY A 12 -5.00 -10.96 -11.97
N SER A 13 -4.93 -11.30 -10.67
CA SER A 13 -6.04 -11.03 -9.73
C SER A 13 -6.19 -9.55 -9.35
N ILE A 14 -5.14 -8.75 -9.56
CA ILE A 14 -5.15 -7.33 -9.23
C ILE A 14 -5.82 -6.57 -10.39
N PRO A 15 -6.87 -5.76 -10.13
CA PRO A 15 -7.57 -4.99 -11.16
C PRO A 15 -6.71 -3.84 -11.70
N THR A 16 -7.04 -3.37 -12.89
CA THR A 16 -6.37 -2.20 -13.50
C THR A 16 -6.98 -0.87 -13.08
N ASP A 17 -8.12 -0.89 -12.39
CA ASP A 17 -8.88 0.25 -11.93
C ASP A 17 -8.16 1.08 -10.86
N PRO A 18 -8.56 2.35 -10.67
CA PRO A 18 -8.10 3.15 -9.54
C PRO A 18 -8.60 2.59 -8.22
N GLY A 19 -7.84 2.84 -7.16
CA GLY A 19 -8.17 2.31 -5.85
C GLY A 19 -7.20 2.69 -4.76
N VAL A 20 -7.53 2.26 -3.55
CA VAL A 20 -6.70 2.41 -2.36
C VAL A 20 -6.34 1.02 -1.85
N TYR A 21 -5.07 0.82 -1.53
CA TYR A 21 -4.52 -0.43 -1.02
C TYR A 21 -3.92 -0.24 0.37
N ARG A 22 -3.90 -1.33 1.14
CA ARG A 22 -3.39 -1.40 2.51
C ARG A 22 -2.48 -2.59 2.64
N PHE A 23 -1.30 -2.38 3.22
CA PHE A 23 -0.46 -3.47 3.70
C PHE A 23 -0.70 -3.66 5.19
N PHE A 24 -0.73 -4.92 5.60
CA PHE A 24 -0.96 -5.33 6.98
C PHE A 24 0.22 -6.13 7.49
N ASP A 25 0.54 -6.03 8.77
CA ASP A 25 1.48 -6.94 9.41
C ASP A 25 0.81 -8.29 9.77
N ALA A 26 1.61 -9.23 10.31
CA ALA A 26 1.14 -10.56 10.69
C ALA A 26 0.09 -10.55 11.82
N PHE A 27 -0.06 -9.44 12.54
CA PHE A 27 -1.08 -9.27 13.59
C PHE A 27 -2.36 -8.61 13.07
N GLY A 28 -2.41 -8.28 11.77
CA GLY A 28 -3.57 -7.66 11.14
C GLY A 28 -3.61 -6.13 11.28
N ASN A 29 -2.54 -5.48 11.74
CA ASN A 29 -2.50 -4.02 11.81
C ASN A 29 -2.18 -3.44 10.44
N VAL A 30 -2.86 -2.36 10.05
CA VAL A 30 -2.50 -1.59 8.85
C VAL A 30 -1.17 -0.87 9.10
N ILE A 31 -0.17 -1.18 8.28
CA ILE A 31 1.17 -0.59 8.40
C ILE A 31 1.48 0.43 7.31
N TYR A 32 0.76 0.36 6.17
CA TYR A 32 0.87 1.30 5.07
C TYR A 32 -0.46 1.40 4.31
N VAL A 33 -0.82 2.60 3.90
CA VAL A 33 -1.95 2.90 3.01
C VAL A 33 -1.39 3.66 1.80
N GLY A 34 -1.85 3.33 0.59
CA GLY A 34 -1.55 4.12 -0.59
C GLY A 34 -2.67 4.07 -1.63
N LYS A 35 -2.73 5.07 -2.50
CA LYS A 35 -3.63 5.07 -3.67
C LYS A 35 -2.91 4.77 -4.98
N ALA A 36 -3.69 4.37 -5.99
CA ALA A 36 -3.20 4.11 -7.33
C ALA A 36 -4.23 4.54 -8.40
N LYS A 37 -3.75 5.04 -9.54
CA LYS A 37 -4.56 5.13 -10.77
C LYS A 37 -4.81 3.76 -11.39
N SER A 38 -3.84 2.85 -11.21
CA SER A 38 -3.96 1.44 -11.57
C SER A 38 -3.41 0.57 -10.45
N LEU A 39 -4.29 -0.15 -9.76
CA LEU A 39 -3.93 -1.03 -8.65
C LEU A 39 -2.89 -2.08 -9.08
N ARG A 40 -3.06 -2.71 -10.24
CA ARG A 40 -2.11 -3.71 -10.79
C ARG A 40 -0.71 -3.15 -10.95
N GLN A 41 -0.57 -2.02 -11.65
CA GLN A 41 0.74 -1.42 -11.89
C GLN A 41 1.42 -1.04 -10.57
N ARG A 42 0.65 -0.43 -9.66
CA ARG A 42 1.20 0.04 -8.38
C ARG A 42 1.58 -1.11 -7.47
N LEU A 43 0.71 -2.10 -7.27
CA LEU A 43 0.97 -3.23 -6.38
C LEU A 43 2.11 -4.10 -6.90
N ASN A 44 2.20 -4.35 -8.21
CA ASN A 44 3.31 -5.12 -8.77
C ASN A 44 4.68 -4.48 -8.50
N SER A 45 4.77 -3.14 -8.39
CA SER A 45 6.03 -2.46 -8.08
C SER A 45 6.59 -2.79 -6.69
N TYR A 46 5.74 -3.19 -5.73
CA TYR A 46 6.18 -3.61 -4.40
C TYR A 46 6.73 -5.03 -4.36
N PHE A 47 6.42 -5.85 -5.36
CA PHE A 47 6.87 -7.25 -5.49
C PHE A 47 7.94 -7.42 -6.59
N ALA A 48 8.53 -6.32 -7.05
CA ALA A 48 9.73 -6.35 -7.87
C ALA A 48 10.95 -6.84 -7.05
N ASP A 49 12.09 -7.05 -7.72
CA ASP A 49 13.33 -7.43 -7.06
C ASP A 49 13.63 -6.50 -5.88
N PRO A 50 13.75 -7.03 -4.64
CA PRO A 50 14.06 -6.24 -3.46
C PRO A 50 15.34 -5.40 -3.57
N ALA A 51 16.30 -5.77 -4.42
CA ALA A 51 17.52 -5.00 -4.65
C ALA A 51 17.26 -3.66 -5.37
N GLY A 52 16.17 -3.57 -6.15
CA GLY A 52 15.75 -2.35 -6.85
C GLY A 52 14.82 -1.46 -6.03
N LEU A 53 14.38 -1.88 -4.84
CA LEU A 53 13.47 -1.12 -4.01
C LEU A 53 14.23 -0.16 -3.08
N HIS A 54 13.67 1.04 -2.89
CA HIS A 54 14.14 1.94 -1.86
C HIS A 54 14.07 1.28 -0.47
N PHE A 55 15.07 1.53 0.40
CA PHE A 55 15.21 0.86 1.70
C PHE A 55 13.93 0.90 2.57
N ARG A 56 13.23 2.03 2.59
CA ARG A 56 11.95 2.18 3.32
C ARG A 56 10.86 1.25 2.76
N THR A 57 10.77 1.12 1.44
CA THR A 57 9.82 0.22 0.78
C THR A 57 10.19 -1.24 1.05
N GLN A 58 11.47 -1.58 0.96
CA GLN A 58 11.97 -2.92 1.29
C GLN A 58 11.61 -3.31 2.74
N THR A 59 11.80 -2.40 3.68
CA THR A 59 11.46 -2.62 5.09
C THR A 59 9.96 -2.81 5.27
N MET A 60 9.13 -2.00 4.59
CA MET A 60 7.68 -2.10 4.65
C MET A 60 7.19 -3.46 4.14
N VAL A 61 7.62 -3.89 2.94
CA VAL A 61 7.19 -5.17 2.37
C VAL A 61 7.69 -6.36 3.18
N ARG A 62 8.88 -6.28 3.79
CA ARG A 62 9.38 -7.32 4.71
C ARG A 62 8.72 -7.32 6.09
N THR A 63 7.94 -6.28 6.42
CA THR A 63 7.12 -6.21 7.64
C THR A 63 5.69 -6.67 7.37
N ALA A 64 5.21 -6.47 6.14
CA ALA A 64 3.87 -6.89 5.73
C ALA A 64 3.74 -8.41 5.69
N ALA A 65 2.52 -8.89 5.94
CA ALA A 65 2.10 -10.28 5.77
C ALA A 65 0.85 -10.40 4.88
N LYS A 66 0.21 -9.28 4.52
CA LYS A 66 -0.99 -9.25 3.67
C LYS A 66 -1.11 -7.90 2.97
N VAL A 67 -1.71 -7.90 1.78
CA VAL A 67 -2.18 -6.69 1.10
C VAL A 67 -3.64 -6.84 0.68
N GLU A 68 -4.42 -5.78 0.85
CA GLU A 68 -5.81 -5.69 0.39
C GLU A 68 -6.04 -4.37 -0.34
N TRP A 69 -7.11 -4.28 -1.13
CA TRP A 69 -7.47 -3.07 -1.87
C TRP A 69 -8.97 -2.89 -1.99
N THR A 70 -9.37 -1.64 -2.24
CA THR A 70 -10.73 -1.25 -2.63
C THR A 70 -10.66 -0.47 -3.93
N VAL A 71 -11.43 -0.92 -4.91
CA VAL A 71 -11.62 -0.22 -6.19
C VAL A 71 -12.56 0.96 -5.96
N VAL A 72 -12.28 2.10 -6.60
CA VAL A 72 -13.09 3.31 -6.54
C VAL A 72 -13.37 3.83 -7.95
N ALA A 73 -14.27 4.79 -8.12
CA ALA A 73 -14.67 5.23 -9.45
C ALA A 73 -13.61 6.12 -10.12
N ASN A 74 -12.85 6.90 -9.34
CA ASN A 74 -11.93 7.90 -9.87
C ASN A 74 -10.80 8.27 -8.88
N GLU A 75 -9.86 9.09 -9.34
CA GLU A 75 -8.70 9.51 -8.54
C GLU A 75 -9.05 10.37 -7.32
N LEU A 76 -10.15 11.14 -7.39
CA LEU A 76 -10.59 12.00 -6.29
C LEU A 76 -11.11 11.15 -5.12
N GLU A 77 -11.94 10.15 -5.40
CA GLU A 77 -12.38 9.18 -4.40
C GLU A 77 -11.20 8.40 -3.80
N ALA A 78 -10.22 8.01 -4.63
CA ALA A 78 -9.01 7.34 -4.15
C ALA A 78 -8.23 8.22 -3.17
N LEU A 79 -8.13 9.53 -3.46
CA LEU A 79 -7.49 10.50 -2.57
C LEU A 79 -8.24 10.66 -1.24
N GLN A 80 -9.56 10.79 -1.29
CA GLN A 80 -10.40 10.95 -0.08
C GLN A 80 -10.33 9.70 0.81
N LEU A 81 -10.42 8.51 0.21
CA LEU A 81 -10.38 7.25 0.94
C LEU A 81 -8.99 6.98 1.53
N GLU A 82 -7.92 7.24 0.77
CA GLU A 82 -6.54 7.17 1.27
C GLU A 82 -6.34 8.07 2.48
N TYR A 83 -6.74 9.35 2.37
CA TYR A 83 -6.65 10.30 3.47
C TYR A 83 -7.42 9.80 4.71
N THR A 84 -8.66 9.36 4.52
CA THR A 84 -9.51 8.81 5.59
C THR A 84 -8.84 7.64 6.29
N TRP A 85 -8.29 6.67 5.55
CA TRP A 85 -7.62 5.52 6.13
C TRP A 85 -6.27 5.84 6.77
N ILE A 86 -5.51 6.80 6.24
CA ILE A 86 -4.28 7.26 6.90
C ILE A 86 -4.62 7.88 8.26
N GLN A 87 -5.66 8.72 8.34
CA GLN A 87 -6.11 9.29 9.61
C GLN A 87 -6.65 8.22 10.57
N GLN A 88 -7.46 7.28 10.06
CA GLN A 88 -8.07 6.23 10.86
C GLN A 88 -7.05 5.25 11.45
N PHE A 89 -6.03 4.88 10.69
CA PHE A 89 -5.10 3.80 11.06
C PHE A 89 -3.73 4.29 11.55
N ASP A 90 -3.38 5.57 11.39
CA ASP A 90 -2.04 6.16 11.62
C ASP A 90 -0.87 5.20 11.25
N PRO A 91 -0.80 4.71 10.00
CA PRO A 91 0.10 3.61 9.67
C PRO A 91 1.58 4.03 9.76
N ARG A 92 2.39 3.24 10.45
CA ARG A 92 3.80 3.56 10.75
C ARG A 92 4.68 3.88 9.52
N PHE A 93 4.37 3.31 8.34
CA PHE A 93 5.15 3.54 7.13
C PHE A 93 4.62 4.68 6.27
N ASN A 94 3.44 5.23 6.55
CA ASN A 94 3.01 6.48 5.91
C ASN A 94 3.84 7.64 6.45
N VAL A 95 4.24 8.56 5.58
CA VAL A 95 4.83 9.82 6.03
C VAL A 95 3.69 10.61 6.66
N LYS A 96 3.85 10.98 7.94
CA LYS A 96 2.90 11.89 8.57
C LYS A 96 2.95 13.19 7.77
N TYR A 97 1.80 13.59 7.22
CA TYR A 97 1.63 14.94 6.70
C TYR A 97 1.79 15.86 7.91
N ARG A 98 3.02 16.29 8.19
CA ARG A 98 3.22 17.47 9.03
C ARG A 98 2.69 18.62 8.21
N ASP A 99 1.75 19.34 8.79
CA ASP A 99 1.32 20.64 8.30
C ASP A 99 2.49 21.63 8.53
N ASP A 100 3.61 21.40 7.83
CA ASP A 100 4.67 22.39 7.68
C ASP A 100 4.31 23.23 6.45
N LYS A 101 3.25 24.03 6.62
CA LYS A 101 3.05 25.27 5.87
C LYS A 101 2.71 26.37 6.86
N SER A 102 3.76 27.10 7.26
CA SER A 102 3.64 28.51 7.63
C SER A 102 3.23 29.34 6.41
#